data_AF-A0A1E7NI07-F1
#
_entry.id   AF-A0A1E7NI07-F1
#
_cell.length_a   1.000
_cell.length_b   1.000
_cell.length_c   1.000
_cell.angle_alpha   90.00
_cell.angle_beta   90.00
_cell.angle_gamma   90.00
#
_symmetry.space_group_name_H-M   'P 1'
#
loop_
_entity.id
_entity.type
_entity.pdbx_description
1 polymer ?
#
loop_
_entity_poly.entity_id
_entity_poly.type
_entity_poly.pdbx_seq_one_letter_code
_entity_poly.pdbx_strand_id
1 'polypeptide(L)'
;MKKYKKILVLLSPIILIILFYTPFIYPSYWEFRGLCKLNNYPKSEEKYNRILAYFDKSLDGSIGKNGYAKIGYSNRIDLGIYIYYKNPNNKTLTFKNINKIYFRPIWKNYAPNIYGNEGNMDFRLKLDGEIDCRSLLGELYG
;
A
#
# COMPACT_ATOMS: atom_id res chain seq x y z
N MET A 1 32.13 -21.01 -24.97
CA MET A 1 31.94 -19.77 -24.15
C MET A 1 31.33 -18.56 -24.87
N LYS A 2 31.66 -18.26 -26.13
CA LYS A 2 31.20 -17.02 -26.81
C LYS A 2 29.70 -16.95 -27.15
N LYS A 3 29.01 -18.09 -27.38
CA LYS A 3 27.58 -18.11 -27.77
C LYS A 3 26.62 -17.69 -26.65
N TYR A 4 26.85 -18.14 -25.42
CA TYR A 4 25.96 -17.85 -24.27
C TYR A 4 26.11 -16.41 -23.76
N LYS A 5 27.32 -15.82 -23.88
CA LYS A 5 27.55 -14.39 -23.59
C LYS A 5 26.73 -13.48 -24.52
N LYS A 6 26.60 -13.80 -25.81
CA LYS A 6 25.78 -13.02 -26.74
C LYS A 6 24.27 -13.12 -26.42
N ILE A 7 23.79 -14.30 -26.03
CA ILE A 7 22.39 -14.53 -25.65
C ILE A 7 22.03 -13.78 -24.35
N LEU A 8 22.91 -13.79 -23.35
CA LEU A 8 22.69 -13.07 -22.09
C LEU A 8 22.61 -11.54 -22.29
N VAL A 9 23.47 -10.99 -23.17
CA VAL A 9 23.46 -9.56 -23.52
C VAL A 9 22.18 -9.18 -24.27
N LEU A 10 21.62 -10.07 -25.10
CA LEU A 10 20.36 -9.85 -25.83
C LEU A 10 19.10 -9.97 -24.95
N LEU A 11 19.10 -10.82 -23.93
CA LEU A 11 17.98 -10.97 -22.99
C LEU A 11 17.93 -9.88 -21.94
N SER A 12 19.07 -9.26 -21.60
CA SER A 12 19.18 -8.18 -20.61
C SER A 12 18.18 -7.03 -20.83
N PRO A 13 18.07 -6.41 -22.02
CA PRO A 13 17.11 -5.33 -22.23
C PRO A 13 15.66 -5.81 -22.20
N ILE A 14 15.37 -7.04 -22.65
CA ILE A 14 14.02 -7.61 -22.62
C ILE A 14 13.56 -7.83 -21.17
N ILE A 15 14.45 -8.36 -20.34
CA ILE A 15 14.21 -8.52 -18.89
C ILE A 15 14.04 -7.15 -18.23
N LEU A 16 14.85 -6.16 -18.61
CA LEU A 16 14.74 -4.78 -18.08
C LEU A 16 13.38 -4.15 -18.43
N ILE A 17 12.91 -4.33 -19.67
CA ILE A 17 11.61 -3.82 -20.16
C ILE A 17 10.46 -4.49 -19.41
N ILE A 18 10.50 -5.82 -19.22
CA ILE A 18 9.49 -6.54 -18.43
C ILE A 18 9.47 -6.01 -16.99
N LEU A 19 10.64 -5.84 -16.35
CA LEU A 19 10.71 -5.31 -14.98
C LEU A 19 10.23 -3.86 -14.87
N PHE A 20 10.46 -3.00 -15.87
CA PHE A 20 10.02 -1.60 -15.87
C PHE A 20 8.51 -1.43 -16.13
N TYR A 21 7.95 -2.23 -17.04
CA TYR A 21 6.55 -2.10 -17.47
C TYR A 21 5.56 -2.94 -16.68
N THR A 22 6.03 -4.01 -16.01
CA THR A 22 5.15 -4.87 -15.21
C THR A 22 4.26 -4.11 -14.23
N PRO A 23 4.70 -3.09 -13.46
CA PRO A 23 3.78 -2.40 -12.56
C PRO A 23 2.65 -1.64 -13.26
N PHE A 24 2.85 -1.19 -14.51
CA PHE A 24 1.85 -0.43 -15.27
C PHE A 24 0.77 -1.30 -15.95
N ILE A 25 1.03 -2.59 -16.15
CA ILE A 25 0.13 -3.50 -16.90
C ILE A 25 -0.88 -4.20 -15.98
N TYR A 26 -0.72 -4.13 -14.66
CA TYR A 26 -1.58 -4.87 -13.74
C TYR A 26 -2.87 -4.11 -13.39
N PRO A 27 -4.07 -4.67 -13.64
CA PRO A 27 -5.35 -4.05 -13.26
C PRO A 27 -5.43 -3.66 -11.78
N SER A 28 -4.82 -4.48 -10.91
CA SER A 28 -4.72 -4.21 -9.47
C SER A 28 -3.99 -2.90 -9.13
N TYR A 29 -3.06 -2.44 -9.98
CA TYR A 29 -2.38 -1.17 -9.75
C TYR A 29 -3.33 0.02 -9.97
N TRP A 30 -4.18 -0.02 -10.99
CA TRP A 30 -5.20 1.01 -11.22
C TRP A 30 -6.25 1.04 -10.12
N GLU A 31 -6.65 -0.14 -9.64
CA GLU A 31 -7.53 -0.27 -8.48
C GLU A 31 -6.88 0.32 -7.22
N PHE A 32 -5.63 -0.03 -6.94
CA PHE A 32 -4.82 0.57 -5.88
C PHE A 32 -4.74 2.11 -6.00
N ARG A 33 -4.50 2.63 -7.20
CA ARG A 33 -4.50 4.08 -7.46
C ARG A 33 -5.85 4.72 -7.15
N GLY A 34 -6.96 4.04 -7.49
CA GLY A 34 -8.31 4.46 -7.13
C GLY A 34 -8.51 4.54 -5.63
N LEU A 35 -8.08 3.51 -4.90
CA LEU A 35 -8.11 3.48 -3.43
C LEU A 35 -7.27 4.60 -2.81
N CYS A 36 -6.09 4.90 -3.35
CA CYS A 36 -5.27 6.01 -2.87
C CYS A 36 -5.94 7.38 -3.02
N LYS A 37 -6.78 7.58 -4.05
CA LYS A 37 -7.50 8.85 -4.24
C LYS A 37 -8.45 9.14 -3.08
N LEU A 38 -8.94 8.11 -2.36
CA LEU A 38 -9.81 8.29 -1.19
C LEU A 38 -9.14 9.14 -0.10
N ASN A 39 -7.81 9.10 0.03
CA ASN A 39 -7.10 9.94 0.99
C ASN A 39 -7.20 11.44 0.67
N ASN A 40 -7.30 11.80 -0.61
CA ASN A 40 -7.29 13.20 -1.06
C ASN A 40 -8.65 13.91 -0.90
N TYR A 41 -9.73 13.17 -0.63
CA TYR A 41 -11.04 13.80 -0.39
C TYR A 41 -11.01 14.62 0.90
N PRO A 42 -11.77 15.72 0.99
CA PRO A 42 -11.89 16.49 2.22
C PRO A 42 -12.47 15.64 3.35
N LYS A 43 -12.25 16.05 4.59
CA LYS A 43 -12.83 15.41 5.77
C LYS A 43 -14.36 15.54 5.74
N SER A 44 -15.04 14.45 5.43
CA SER A 44 -16.51 14.35 5.44
C SER A 44 -16.96 13.01 6.00
N GLU A 45 -18.22 12.96 6.44
CA GLU A 45 -18.85 11.74 6.92
C GLU A 45 -18.90 10.68 5.81
N GLU A 46 -19.22 11.09 4.58
CA GLU A 46 -19.23 10.25 3.38
C GLU A 46 -17.85 9.61 3.11
N LYS A 47 -16.76 10.39 3.20
CA LYS A 47 -15.39 9.86 3.04
C LYS A 47 -15.11 8.77 4.06
N TYR A 48 -15.41 9.04 5.32
CA TYR A 48 -15.12 8.10 6.40
C TYR A 48 -16.00 6.85 6.30
N ASN A 49 -17.29 6.98 6.01
CA ASN A 49 -18.17 5.85 5.77
C ASN A 49 -17.69 4.99 4.59
N ARG A 50 -17.25 5.59 3.47
CA ARG A 50 -16.65 4.84 2.35
C ARG A 50 -15.41 4.07 2.76
N ILE A 51 -14.50 4.68 3.52
CA ILE A 51 -13.28 4.02 3.99
C ILE A 51 -13.62 2.87 4.95
N LEU A 52 -14.55 3.10 5.89
CA LEU A 52 -14.97 2.11 6.88
C LEU A 52 -15.75 0.94 6.27
N ALA A 53 -16.48 1.17 5.18
CA ALA A 53 -17.22 0.14 4.46
C ALA A 53 -16.30 -0.98 3.94
N TYR A 54 -15.05 -0.67 3.56
CA TYR A 54 -14.08 -1.71 3.19
C TYR A 54 -13.75 -2.68 4.34
N PHE A 55 -14.01 -2.30 5.59
CA PHE A 55 -13.75 -3.10 6.78
C PHE A 55 -15.05 -3.63 7.42
N ASP A 56 -16.18 -3.56 6.71
CA ASP A 56 -17.52 -3.88 7.24
C ASP A 56 -17.83 -3.09 8.52
N LYS A 57 -17.52 -1.78 8.51
CA LYS A 57 -17.77 -0.83 9.61
C LYS A 57 -18.48 0.43 9.14
N SER A 58 -19.11 1.11 10.10
CA SER A 58 -19.74 2.43 9.96
C SER A 58 -19.39 3.31 11.17
N LEU A 59 -19.72 4.60 11.10
CA LEU A 59 -19.44 5.64 12.13
C LEU A 59 -20.22 5.52 13.46
N ASP A 60 -20.65 4.31 13.81
CA ASP A 60 -21.24 3.97 15.11
C ASP A 60 -20.67 2.66 15.68
N GLY A 61 -19.59 2.14 15.06
CA GLY A 61 -18.98 0.86 15.42
C GLY A 61 -17.71 0.97 16.28
N SER A 62 -16.93 -0.11 16.27
CA SER A 62 -15.55 -0.14 16.78
C SER A 62 -14.62 -0.66 15.69
N ILE A 63 -13.39 -0.13 15.63
CA ILE A 63 -12.36 -0.53 14.68
C ILE A 63 -11.23 -1.24 15.43
N GLY A 64 -11.18 -2.57 15.24
CA GLY A 64 -10.09 -3.44 15.66
C GLY A 64 -9.57 -3.19 17.09
N LYS A 65 -8.29 -3.49 17.32
CA LYS A 65 -7.61 -3.14 18.57
C LYS A 65 -7.01 -1.74 18.40
N ASN A 66 -7.36 -0.81 19.29
CA ASN A 66 -6.79 0.55 19.34
C ASN A 66 -6.99 1.42 18.08
N GLY A 67 -8.10 1.26 17.34
CA GLY A 67 -8.36 2.09 16.16
C GLY A 67 -7.51 1.71 14.95
N TYR A 68 -6.95 0.50 14.94
CA TYR A 68 -6.23 -0.07 13.82
C TYR A 68 -6.90 -1.36 13.34
N ALA A 69 -7.03 -1.50 12.02
CA ALA A 69 -7.38 -2.74 11.36
C ALA A 69 -6.58 -2.90 10.06
N LYS A 70 -6.29 -4.16 9.70
CA LYS A 70 -5.69 -4.53 8.42
C LYS A 70 -6.43 -5.75 7.88
N ILE A 71 -6.77 -5.71 6.60
CA ILE A 71 -7.42 -6.80 5.87
C ILE A 71 -6.73 -7.03 4.53
N GLY A 72 -6.82 -8.26 4.01
CA GLY A 72 -6.52 -8.53 2.61
C GLY A 72 -7.74 -8.18 1.77
N TYR A 73 -7.60 -7.25 0.83
CA TYR A 73 -8.68 -6.87 -0.09
C TYR A 73 -8.62 -7.68 -1.38
N SER A 74 -7.40 -7.95 -1.86
CA SER A 74 -7.16 -8.90 -2.95
C SER A 74 -5.79 -9.55 -2.80
N ASN A 75 -5.46 -10.50 -3.69
CA ASN A 75 -4.16 -11.17 -3.71
C ASN A 75 -2.97 -10.19 -3.82
N ARG A 76 -3.21 -8.98 -4.33
CA ARG A 76 -2.17 -7.96 -4.55
C ARG A 76 -2.39 -6.68 -3.77
N ILE A 77 -3.49 -6.55 -3.03
CA ILE A 77 -3.82 -5.33 -2.31
C ILE A 77 -4.20 -5.67 -0.88
N ASP A 78 -3.44 -5.10 0.06
CA ASP A 78 -3.83 -5.07 1.47
C ASP A 78 -4.40 -3.68 1.79
N LEU A 79 -5.41 -3.63 2.66
CA LEU A 79 -5.96 -2.38 3.18
C LEU A 79 -5.65 -2.28 4.66
N GLY A 80 -5.04 -1.17 5.06
CA GLY A 80 -4.90 -0.77 6.46
C GLY A 80 -5.73 0.48 6.75
N ILE A 81 -6.22 0.60 7.97
CA ILE A 81 -6.84 1.82 8.48
C ILE A 81 -6.28 2.13 9.87
N TYR A 82 -5.90 3.39 10.08
CA TYR A 82 -5.49 3.92 11.38
C TYR A 82 -6.38 5.11 11.72
N ILE A 83 -6.96 5.09 12.92
CA ILE A 83 -7.90 6.10 13.38
C ILE A 83 -7.29 6.81 14.57
N TYR A 84 -7.09 8.11 14.42
CA TYR A 84 -6.68 9.00 15.49
C TYR A 84 -7.92 9.65 16.07
N TYR A 85 -8.18 9.38 17.34
CA TYR A 85 -9.27 9.99 18.10
C TYR A 85 -8.82 11.32 18.69
N LYS A 86 -9.74 12.29 18.81
CA LYS A 86 -9.51 13.56 19.50
C LYS A 86 -9.32 13.33 21.00
N ASN A 87 -10.16 12.46 21.58
CA ASN A 87 -10.03 12.03 22.95
C ASN A 87 -9.46 10.60 23.00
N PRO A 88 -8.20 10.39 23.40
CA PRO A 88 -7.60 9.06 23.45
C PRO A 88 -8.25 8.12 24.50
N ASN A 89 -8.92 8.69 25.51
CA ASN A 89 -9.61 7.95 26.57
C ASN A 89 -10.99 7.45 26.12
N ASN A 90 -11.57 8.08 25.09
CA ASN A 90 -12.86 7.69 24.51
C ASN A 90 -12.64 7.27 23.04
N LYS A 91 -12.58 5.97 22.77
CA LYS A 91 -12.32 5.41 21.43
C LYS A 91 -13.60 5.13 20.63
N THR A 92 -14.72 5.76 20.98
CA THR A 92 -15.96 5.60 20.21
C THR A 92 -15.79 6.21 18.82
N LEU A 93 -16.15 5.43 17.80
CA LEU A 93 -15.96 5.77 16.39
C LEU A 93 -17.07 6.70 15.89
N THR A 94 -17.12 7.94 16.37
CA THR A 94 -18.06 8.95 15.87
C THR A 94 -17.34 10.02 15.08
N PHE A 95 -17.99 10.60 14.07
CA PHE A 95 -17.39 11.67 13.25
C PHE A 95 -16.83 12.84 14.11
N LYS A 96 -17.54 13.20 15.18
CA LYS A 96 -17.15 14.28 16.11
C LYS A 96 -15.84 13.96 16.86
N ASN A 97 -15.64 12.70 17.22
CA ASN A 97 -14.49 12.24 18.00
C ASN A 97 -13.29 11.83 17.13
N ILE A 98 -13.47 11.66 15.82
CA ILE A 98 -12.37 11.35 14.91
C ILE A 98 -11.57 12.62 14.62
N ASN A 99 -10.28 12.60 14.94
CA ASN A 99 -9.34 13.62 14.53
C ASN A 99 -8.96 13.41 13.05
N LYS A 100 -8.44 12.22 12.74
CA LYS A 100 -7.95 11.84 11.42
C LYS A 100 -8.14 10.34 11.17
N ILE A 101 -8.54 9.98 9.95
CA ILE A 101 -8.45 8.60 9.46
C ILE A 101 -7.34 8.55 8.43
N TYR A 102 -6.43 7.62 8.63
CA TYR A 102 -5.37 7.31 7.68
C TYR A 102 -5.69 5.97 7.02
N PHE A 103 -6.13 6.04 5.77
CA PHE A 103 -6.40 4.86 4.95
C PHE A 103 -5.13 4.50 4.17
N ARG A 104 -4.64 3.28 4.38
CA ARG A 104 -3.36 2.80 3.85
C ARG A 104 -3.55 1.56 2.97
N PRO A 105 -4.00 1.75 1.71
CA PRO A 105 -3.82 0.72 0.68
C PRO A 105 -2.33 0.43 0.48
N ILE A 106 -2.01 -0.84 0.31
CA ILE A 106 -0.66 -1.33 0.01
C ILE A 106 -0.76 -2.27 -1.19
N TRP A 107 -0.02 -2.00 -2.24
CA TRP A 107 0.05 -2.84 -3.43
C TRP A 107 1.31 -3.70 -3.43
N LYS A 108 1.12 -5.03 -3.45
CA LYS A 108 2.20 -6.02 -3.52
C LYS A 108 2.68 -6.12 -4.97
N ASN A 109 3.77 -5.45 -5.28
CA ASN A 109 4.36 -5.43 -6.61
C ASN A 109 5.43 -6.52 -6.80
N TYR A 110 5.85 -7.17 -5.70
CA TYR A 110 6.89 -8.20 -5.68
C TYR A 110 8.19 -7.75 -6.34
N ALA A 111 8.47 -6.44 -6.32
CA ALA A 111 9.72 -5.90 -6.82
C ALA A 111 10.88 -6.50 -6.01
N PRO A 112 12.00 -6.86 -6.66
CA PRO A 112 13.15 -7.42 -5.98
C PRO A 112 13.79 -6.34 -5.10
N ASN A 113 13.85 -6.62 -3.81
CA ASN A 113 14.65 -5.85 -2.87
C ASN A 113 15.94 -6.59 -2.59
N ILE A 114 17.05 -5.85 -2.67
CA ILE A 114 18.39 -6.36 -2.36
C ILE A 114 18.77 -5.81 -0.99
N TYR A 115 19.11 -6.70 -0.06
CA TYR A 115 19.58 -6.35 1.27
C TYR A 115 20.89 -7.06 1.52
N GLY A 116 21.72 -6.50 2.39
CA GLY A 116 23.02 -7.08 2.59
C GLY A 116 23.96 -6.19 3.35
N ASN A 117 25.10 -6.76 3.73
CA ASN A 117 26.23 -6.01 4.21
C ASN A 117 27.40 -6.28 3.27
N GLU A 118 27.80 -5.24 2.53
CA GLU A 118 28.93 -5.28 1.62
C GLU A 118 30.22 -5.68 2.36
N GLY A 119 30.39 -5.22 3.60
CA GLY A 119 31.57 -5.50 4.43
C GLY A 119 31.76 -6.98 4.80
N ASN A 120 30.73 -7.81 4.67
CA ASN A 120 30.82 -9.27 4.84
C ASN A 120 30.34 -10.03 3.58
N MET A 121 30.14 -9.34 2.45
CA MET A 121 29.60 -9.89 1.20
C MET A 121 28.31 -10.70 1.36
N ASP A 122 27.44 -10.34 2.32
CA ASP A 122 26.10 -10.92 2.42
C ASP A 122 25.17 -10.14 1.51
N PHE A 123 24.57 -10.79 0.50
CA PHE A 123 23.55 -10.21 -0.38
C PHE A 123 22.35 -11.16 -0.45
N ARG A 124 21.17 -10.64 -0.14
CA ARG A 124 19.91 -11.37 -0.13
C ARG A 124 18.91 -10.68 -1.02
N LEU A 125 18.21 -11.47 -1.82
CA LEU A 125 17.13 -11.01 -2.69
C LEU A 125 15.80 -11.49 -2.10
N LYS A 126 14.88 -10.56 -1.85
CA LYS A 126 13.48 -10.90 -1.57
C LYS A 126 12.57 -10.28 -2.61
N LEU A 127 11.57 -11.05 -3.02
CA LEU A 127 10.48 -10.60 -3.88
C LEU A 127 9.29 -10.24 -3.00
N ASP A 128 9.43 -9.21 -2.19
CA ASP A 128 8.43 -8.74 -1.24
C ASP A 128 8.17 -7.23 -1.37
N GLY A 129 8.50 -6.66 -2.55
CA GLY A 129 8.23 -5.27 -2.85
C GLY A 129 6.76 -4.90 -2.63
N GLU A 130 6.57 -3.79 -1.92
CA GLU A 130 5.28 -3.19 -1.61
C GLU A 130 5.31 -1.70 -1.94
N ILE A 131 4.21 -1.18 -2.48
CA ILE A 131 4.00 0.24 -2.75
C ILE A 131 2.84 0.76 -1.91
N ASP A 132 3.09 1.83 -1.16
CA ASP A 132 2.12 2.57 -0.33
C ASP A 132 1.68 3.83 -1.08
N CYS A 133 0.45 4.30 -0.86
CA CYS A 133 -0.01 5.58 -1.42
C CYS A 133 0.93 6.78 -1.15
N ARG A 134 1.69 6.79 -0.04
CA ARG A 134 2.71 7.81 0.28
C ARG A 134 3.80 7.93 -0.77
N SER A 135 4.22 6.81 -1.37
CA SER A 135 5.26 6.85 -2.40
C SER A 135 4.75 7.47 -3.72
N LEU A 136 3.43 7.62 -3.88
CA LEU A 136 2.80 8.22 -5.06
C LEU A 136 2.30 9.64 -4.83
N LEU A 137 1.83 9.95 -3.61
CA LEU A 137 1.15 11.20 -3.28
C LEU A 137 1.94 12.11 -2.32
N GLY A 138 3.08 11.64 -1.79
CA GLY A 138 3.85 12.37 -0.76
C GLY A 138 3.23 12.22 0.63
N GLU A 139 3.36 13.26 1.48
CA GLU A 139 2.71 13.26 2.79
C GLU A 139 1.19 13.21 2.64
N LEU A 140 0.61 12.13 3.15
CA LEU A 140 -0.83 11.94 3.17
C LEU A 140 -1.44 12.79 4.29
N TYR A 141 -1.75 14.04 3.94
CA TYR A 141 -2.58 14.94 4.75
C TYR A 141 -4.04 14.47 4.71
N GLY A 142 -4.33 13.38 5.43
CA GLY A 142 -5.68 13.07 5.92
C GLY A 142 -6.09 13.98 7.07
#